data_AF-A0A8S0PZ64-F1
#
_entry.id   AF-A0A8S0PZ64-F1
#
_cell.length_a   1.000
_cell.length_b   1.000
_cell.length_c   1.000
_cell.angle_alpha   90.00
_cell.angle_beta   90.00
_cell.angle_gamma   90.00
#
_symmetry.space_group_name_H-M   'P 1'
#
loop_
_entity.id
_entity.type
_entity.pdbx_description
1 polymer ?
#
loop_
_entity_poly.entity_id
_entity_poly.type
_entity_poly.pdbx_seq_one_letter_code
_entity_poly.pdbx_strand_id
1 'polypeptide(L)'
;MKLTRVFTGVFLLVAIYCAVDPYKHSAISEFPEFEAFKIEMPAWSEIPLEKDPENLLQKSEIKFLNQVQGPESIAFDQAGRGPYTGVADGRVVFWDGVKWTDFAYTSANR
;
A
#
# COMPACT_ATOMS: atom_id res chain seq x y z
N MET A 1 -26.57 23.85 23.53
CA MET A 1 -25.27 23.98 24.26
C MET A 1 -24.80 22.69 24.95
N LYS A 2 -25.65 21.92 25.66
CA LYS A 2 -25.21 20.65 26.31
C LYS A 2 -24.87 19.54 25.31
N LEU A 3 -25.68 19.37 24.27
CA LEU A 3 -25.50 18.30 23.27
C LEU A 3 -24.18 18.45 22.48
N THR A 4 -23.84 19.67 22.06
CA THR A 4 -22.58 19.97 21.36
C THR A 4 -21.37 19.60 22.20
N ARG A 5 -21.37 19.90 23.50
CA ARG A 5 -20.27 19.54 24.42
C ARG A 5 -20.11 18.03 24.60
N VAL A 6 -21.22 17.29 24.63
CA VAL A 6 -21.19 15.82 24.67
C VAL A 6 -20.59 15.26 23.38
N PHE A 7 -21.04 15.74 22.21
CA PHE A 7 -20.47 15.31 20.93
C PHE A 7 -18.98 15.63 20.80
N THR A 8 -18.55 16.83 21.21
CA THR A 8 -17.13 17.20 21.23
C THR A 8 -16.32 16.28 22.16
N GLY A 9 -16.87 15.97 23.35
CA GLY A 9 -16.22 15.04 24.28
C GLY A 9 -16.08 13.63 23.72
N VAL A 10 -17.14 13.10 23.11
CA VAL A 10 -17.11 11.78 22.45
C VAL A 10 -16.11 11.77 21.30
N PHE A 11 -16.11 12.81 20.44
CA PHE A 11 -15.17 12.91 19.33
C PHE A 11 -13.71 12.95 19.81
N LEU A 12 -13.43 13.71 20.87
CA LEU A 12 -12.09 13.77 21.46
C LEU A 12 -11.66 12.41 22.03
N LEU A 13 -12.56 11.69 22.70
CA LEU A 13 -12.28 10.34 23.21
C LEU A 13 -11.99 9.34 22.08
N VAL A 14 -12.77 9.40 20.99
CA VAL A 14 -12.53 8.55 19.80
C VAL A 14 -11.20 8.91 19.15
N ALA A 15 -10.89 10.20 19.01
CA ALA A 15 -9.60 10.64 18.46
C ALA A 15 -8.41 10.15 19.30
N ILE A 16 -8.51 10.24 20.64
CA ILE A 16 -7.48 9.72 21.55
C ILE A 16 -7.37 8.20 21.40
N TYR A 17 -8.49 7.48 21.37
CA TYR A 17 -8.50 6.03 21.17
C TYR A 17 -7.81 5.61 19.86
N CYS A 18 -8.11 6.28 18.75
CA CYS A 18 -7.47 6.02 17.46
C CYS A 18 -5.97 6.38 17.47
N ALA A 19 -5.57 7.44 18.18
CA ALA A 19 -4.18 7.88 18.24
C ALA A 19 -3.30 6.96 19.09
N VAL A 20 -3.82 6.45 20.21
CA VAL A 20 -3.08 5.54 21.11
C VAL A 20 -3.21 4.08 20.72
N ASP A 21 -4.22 3.74 19.90
CA ASP A 21 -4.53 2.38 19.39
C ASP A 21 -4.26 1.27 20.43
N PRO A 22 -4.94 1.30 21.59
CA PRO A 22 -4.56 0.49 22.75
C PRO A 22 -4.71 -1.02 22.52
N TYR A 23 -5.49 -1.41 21.50
CA TYR A 23 -5.73 -2.80 21.11
C TYR A 23 -5.08 -3.16 19.77
N LYS A 24 -4.17 -2.31 19.25
CA LYS A 24 -3.39 -2.60 18.05
C LYS A 24 -4.24 -2.90 16.80
N HIS A 25 -5.35 -2.19 16.63
CA HIS A 25 -6.23 -2.37 15.47
C HIS A 25 -5.63 -1.83 14.17
N SER A 26 -4.61 -0.97 14.23
CA SER A 26 -3.92 -0.44 13.06
C SER A 26 -3.26 -1.56 12.24
N ALA A 27 -3.32 -1.47 10.90
CA ALA A 27 -2.69 -2.45 10.00
C ALA A 27 -1.15 -2.52 10.17
N ILE A 28 -0.55 -1.49 10.78
CA ILE A 28 0.89 -1.35 11.03
C ILE A 28 1.27 -1.65 12.50
N SER A 29 0.33 -2.04 13.35
CA SER A 29 0.55 -2.20 14.80
C SER A 29 1.53 -3.31 15.18
N GLU A 30 1.73 -4.29 14.30
CA GLU A 30 2.65 -5.43 14.47
C GLU A 30 4.06 -5.16 13.93
N PHE A 31 4.34 -3.94 13.47
CA PHE A 31 5.65 -3.57 12.90
C PHE A 31 6.38 -2.59 13.84
N PRO A 32 7.15 -3.08 14.83
CA PRO A 32 7.74 -2.24 15.88
C PRO A 32 8.80 -1.25 15.38
N GLU A 33 9.38 -1.50 14.21
CA GLU A 33 10.37 -0.64 13.55
C GLU A 33 9.73 0.37 12.60
N PHE A 34 8.40 0.38 12.46
CA PHE A 34 7.71 1.30 11.57
C PHE A 34 7.76 2.73 12.13
N GLU A 35 8.39 3.64 11.40
CA GLU A 35 8.41 5.07 11.68
C GLU A 35 7.64 5.83 10.60
N ALA A 36 6.67 6.65 11.02
CA ALA A 36 5.88 7.46 10.09
C ALA A 36 6.65 8.72 9.68
N PHE A 37 7.04 8.80 8.41
CA PHE A 37 7.68 9.99 7.86
C PHE A 37 6.64 10.94 7.29
N LYS A 38 6.68 12.21 7.70
CA LYS A 38 5.87 13.25 7.09
C LYS A 38 6.46 13.59 5.72
N ILE A 39 5.66 13.43 4.68
CA ILE A 39 6.02 13.82 3.32
C ILE A 39 5.40 15.18 3.03
N GLU A 40 6.21 16.10 2.50
CA GLU A 40 5.69 17.36 1.96
C GLU A 40 4.93 17.05 0.66
N MET A 41 3.63 17.26 0.68
CA MET A 41 2.82 17.06 -0.52
C MET A 41 3.12 18.18 -1.54
N PRO A 42 3.26 17.85 -2.83
CA PRO A 42 3.42 18.86 -3.87
C PRO A 42 2.18 19.77 -3.93
N ALA A 43 2.33 20.94 -4.55
CA ALA A 43 1.20 21.82 -4.75
C ALA A 43 0.13 21.14 -5.62
N TRP A 44 -1.16 21.40 -5.37
CA TRP A 44 -2.26 20.83 -6.16
C TRP A 44 -2.13 21.08 -7.66
N SER A 45 -1.46 22.16 -8.07
CA SER A 45 -1.16 22.49 -9.47
C SER A 45 -0.15 21.55 -10.14
N GLU A 46 0.68 20.87 -9.35
CA GLU A 46 1.72 19.94 -9.83
C GLU A 46 1.19 18.50 -9.93
N ILE A 47 0.01 18.23 -9.35
CA ILE A 47 -0.63 16.92 -9.39
C ILE A 47 -1.35 16.78 -10.74
N PRO A 48 -1.12 15.71 -11.51
CA PRO A 48 -1.88 15.44 -12.73
C PRO A 48 -3.39 15.44 -12.45
N LEU A 49 -4.12 16.28 -13.19
CA LEU A 49 -5.59 16.36 -13.09
C LEU A 49 -6.30 15.23 -13.82
N GLU A 50 -5.57 14.47 -14.62
CA GLU A 50 -6.11 13.34 -15.37
C GLU A 50 -6.57 12.25 -14.40
N LYS A 51 -7.88 12.13 -14.29
CA LYS A 51 -8.53 11.06 -13.55
C LYS A 51 -8.85 9.96 -14.52
N ASP A 52 -8.79 8.71 -14.07
CA ASP A 52 -9.33 7.56 -14.79
C ASP A 52 -10.86 7.59 -14.71
N PRO A 53 -11.58 8.06 -15.76
CA PRO A 53 -13.03 8.20 -15.69
C PRO A 53 -13.74 6.83 -15.69
N GLU A 54 -13.07 5.82 -16.24
CA GLU A 54 -13.60 4.45 -16.38
C GLU A 54 -13.33 3.62 -15.13
N ASN A 55 -12.50 4.13 -14.21
CA ASN A 55 -12.09 3.41 -13.00
C ASN A 55 -11.65 1.99 -13.35
N LEU A 56 -10.72 1.87 -14.30
CA LEU A 56 -10.27 0.62 -14.90
C LEU A 56 -9.79 -0.39 -13.85
N LEU A 57 -9.33 0.08 -12.69
CA LEU A 57 -8.95 -0.75 -11.55
C LEU A 57 -10.12 -1.53 -10.92
N GLN A 58 -11.39 -1.19 -11.18
CA GLN A 58 -12.54 -2.00 -10.74
C GLN A 58 -12.57 -3.40 -11.36
N LYS A 59 -11.94 -3.57 -12.53
CA LYS A 59 -11.81 -4.87 -13.21
C LYS A 59 -10.52 -5.61 -12.84
N SER A 60 -9.78 -5.10 -11.85
CA SER A 60 -8.57 -5.75 -11.38
C SER A 60 -8.88 -7.06 -10.67
N GLU A 61 -7.92 -7.98 -10.70
CA GLU A 61 -7.97 -9.23 -9.97
C GLU A 61 -6.86 -9.22 -8.91
N ILE A 62 -7.18 -9.68 -7.69
CA ILE A 62 -6.16 -9.86 -6.66
C ILE A 62 -5.41 -11.15 -6.93
N LYS A 63 -4.13 -11.05 -7.28
CA LYS A 63 -3.22 -12.19 -7.38
C LYS A 63 -2.39 -12.32 -6.10
N PHE A 64 -2.13 -13.55 -5.68
CA PHE A 64 -1.30 -13.89 -4.52
C PHE A 64 -1.73 -13.31 -3.16
N LEU A 65 -3.03 -13.14 -2.96
CA LEU A 65 -3.55 -12.76 -1.66
C LEU A 65 -3.02 -13.73 -0.58
N ASN A 66 -2.35 -13.17 0.43
CA ASN A 66 -1.74 -13.89 1.56
C ASN A 66 -0.57 -14.85 1.20
N GLN A 67 -0.02 -14.80 -0.01
CA GLN A 67 1.10 -15.65 -0.42
C GLN A 67 2.44 -14.91 -0.47
N VAL A 68 2.41 -13.65 -0.92
CA VAL A 68 3.59 -12.77 -0.95
C VAL A 68 3.20 -11.39 -0.46
N GLN A 69 4.16 -10.69 0.14
CA GLN A 69 3.95 -9.35 0.66
C GLN A 69 4.59 -8.34 -0.29
N GLY A 70 3.78 -7.38 -0.74
CA GLY A 70 4.18 -6.14 -1.42
C GLY A 70 4.96 -6.29 -2.74
N PRO A 71 4.31 -6.08 -3.90
CA PRO A 71 4.98 -5.53 -5.07
C PRO A 71 5.21 -4.01 -4.90
N GLU A 72 6.46 -3.60 -4.66
CA GLU A 72 6.79 -2.16 -4.46
C GLU A 72 7.01 -1.41 -5.78
N SER A 73 7.25 -2.14 -6.87
CA SER A 73 7.50 -1.58 -8.20
C SER A 73 7.04 -2.53 -9.30
N ILE A 74 6.65 -1.99 -10.45
CA ILE A 74 6.26 -2.75 -11.63
C ILE A 74 7.10 -2.30 -12.83
N ALA A 75 7.65 -3.25 -13.58
CA ALA A 75 8.38 -3.00 -14.82
C ALA A 75 7.88 -3.90 -15.95
N PHE A 76 8.07 -3.45 -17.19
CA PHE A 76 7.78 -4.22 -18.41
C PHE A 76 9.05 -4.29 -19.25
N ASP A 77 9.24 -5.40 -19.96
CA ASP A 77 10.38 -5.52 -20.87
C ASP A 77 10.07 -4.92 -22.25
N GLN A 78 11.11 -4.81 -23.09
CA GLN A 78 10.97 -4.29 -24.46
C GLN A 78 10.11 -5.16 -25.38
N ALA A 79 9.93 -6.43 -25.04
CA ALA A 79 9.06 -7.34 -25.77
C ALA A 79 7.59 -7.22 -25.33
N GLY A 80 7.28 -6.34 -24.37
CA GLY A 80 5.93 -6.17 -23.82
C GLY A 80 5.51 -7.31 -22.88
N ARG A 81 6.46 -8.13 -22.40
CA ARG A 81 6.21 -9.19 -21.42
C ARG A 81 6.20 -8.62 -20.01
N GLY A 82 5.59 -9.36 -19.09
CA GLY A 82 5.41 -8.99 -17.70
C GLY A 82 3.94 -8.72 -17.38
N PRO A 83 3.65 -7.97 -16.29
CA PRO A 83 4.59 -7.20 -15.47
C PRO A 83 5.63 -8.03 -14.70
N TYR A 84 6.78 -7.41 -14.42
CA TYR A 84 7.80 -7.86 -13.46
C TYR A 84 7.67 -7.06 -12.17
N THR A 85 7.81 -7.71 -11.02
CA THR A 85 7.74 -7.03 -9.72
C THR A 85 8.59 -7.70 -8.66
N GLY A 86 9.20 -6.90 -7.78
CA GLY A 86 9.91 -7.38 -6.60
C GLY A 86 8.94 -7.59 -5.43
N VAL A 87 9.11 -8.70 -4.70
CA VAL A 87 8.35 -9.02 -3.49
C VAL A 87 9.24 -8.92 -2.25
N ALA A 88 8.64 -8.72 -1.07
CA ALA A 88 9.36 -8.46 0.18
C ALA A 88 10.34 -9.58 0.61
N ASP A 89 10.19 -10.81 0.09
CA ASP A 89 11.13 -11.91 0.35
C ASP A 89 12.42 -11.85 -0.50
N GLY A 90 12.58 -10.81 -1.32
CA GLY A 90 13.78 -10.59 -2.13
C GLY A 90 13.75 -11.26 -3.50
N ARG A 91 12.66 -11.95 -3.87
CA ARG A 91 12.41 -12.44 -5.22
C ARG A 91 11.89 -11.33 -6.14
N VAL A 92 12.16 -11.50 -7.42
CA VAL A 92 11.51 -10.82 -8.54
C VAL A 92 10.66 -11.86 -9.24
N VAL A 93 9.36 -11.60 -9.36
CA VAL A 93 8.40 -12.46 -10.07
C VAL A 93 7.94 -11.78 -11.36
N PHE A 94 7.55 -12.58 -12.35
CA PHE A 94 6.98 -12.08 -13.60
C PHE A 94 5.64 -12.74 -13.93
N TRP A 95 4.71 -11.97 -14.50
CA TRP A 95 3.43 -12.45 -15.00
C TRP A 95 3.55 -12.88 -16.46
N ASP A 96 3.20 -14.13 -16.76
CA ASP A 96 3.27 -14.70 -18.12
C ASP A 96 1.94 -14.63 -18.90
N GLY A 97 0.90 -14.05 -18.30
CA GLY A 97 -0.47 -14.04 -18.84
C GLY A 97 -1.40 -15.07 -18.19
N VAL A 98 -0.84 -16.10 -17.54
CA VAL A 98 -1.59 -17.20 -16.91
C VAL A 98 -1.27 -17.29 -15.42
N LYS A 99 0.01 -17.17 -15.07
CA LYS A 99 0.51 -17.27 -13.72
C LYS A 99 1.72 -16.38 -13.51
N TRP A 100 1.98 -16.15 -12.24
CA TRP A 100 3.21 -15.54 -11.80
C TRP A 100 4.28 -16.61 -11.61
N THR A 101 5.50 -16.31 -12.07
CA THR A 101 6.63 -17.22 -12.00
C THR A 101 7.85 -16.50 -11.41
N ASP A 102 8.64 -17.22 -10.62
CA ASP A 102 9.92 -16.71 -10.10
C ASP A 102 10.87 -16.41 -11.27
N PHE A 103 11.42 -15.19 -11.29
CA PHE A 103 12.29 -14.72 -12.36
C PHE A 103 13.73 -14.53 -11.87
N ALA A 104 13.92 -13.83 -10.76
CA ALA A 104 15.24 -13.60 -10.17
C ALA A 104 15.11 -13.47 -8.64
N TYR A 105 16.25 -13.48 -7.94
CA TYR A 105 16.30 -13.18 -6.51
C TYR A 105 17.67 -12.55 -6.18
N THR A 106 17.73 -11.79 -5.10
CA THR A 106 19.01 -11.19 -4.67
C THR A 106 19.94 -12.25 -4.06
N SER A 107 21.23 -12.22 -4.42
CA SER A 107 22.22 -13.12 -3.80
C SER A 107 22.45 -12.73 -2.34
N ALA A 108 22.51 -13.72 -1.45
CA ALA A 108 22.79 -13.50 -0.01
C ALA A 108 24.17 -12.88 0.25
N ASN A 109 25.08 -12.97 -0.72
CA ASN A 109 26.41 -12.37 -0.64
C ASN A 109 26.37 -10.97 -1.27
N ARG A 110 26.56 -9.94 -0.44
CA ARG A 110 26.77 -8.54 -0.85
C ARG A 110 28.13 -8.08 -0.34
#